data_AF-B0Y306-F1
#
_entry.id   AF-B0Y306-F1
#
_cell.length_a   1.000
_cell.length_b   1.000
_cell.length_c   1.000
_cell.angle_alpha   90.00
_cell.angle_beta   90.00
_cell.angle_gamma   90.00
#
_symmetry.space_group_name_H-M   'P 1'
#
loop_
_entity.id
_entity.type
_entity.pdbx_description
1 polymer ?
#
loop_
_entity_poly.entity_id
_entity_poly.type
_entity_poly.pdbx_seq_one_letter_code
_entity_poly.pdbx_strand_id
1 'polypeptide(L)'
;MHLMYVLDKDGKRVYTLKKVLNGEVTKSAHPARFSPDDKYSRHRVTLKRRYGLLLTQQPGTSLSLNRRHLQETNKLNSEDERGAVIRDE
;
A
#
# COMPACT_ATOMS: atom_id res chain seq x y z
N MET A 1 -22.40 13.82 1.81
CA MET A 1 -21.67 14.23 0.59
C MET A 1 -22.57 14.05 -0.62
N HIS A 2 -22.91 15.15 -1.31
CA HIS A 2 -23.87 15.14 -2.42
C HIS A 2 -23.22 15.11 -3.81
N LEU A 3 -21.93 15.43 -3.90
CA LEU A 3 -21.22 15.46 -5.18
C LEU A 3 -20.92 14.03 -5.66
N MET A 4 -21.42 13.72 -6.85
CA MET A 4 -21.27 12.43 -7.52
C MET A 4 -20.53 12.62 -8.85
N TYR A 5 -20.06 11.53 -9.45
CA TYR A 5 -19.47 11.55 -10.79
C TYR A 5 -19.69 10.23 -11.57
N VAL A 6 -19.54 10.32 -12.89
CA VAL A 6 -19.32 9.21 -13.82
C VAL A 6 -18.01 9.43 -14.59
N LEU A 7 -17.47 8.38 -15.19
CA LEU A 7 -16.29 8.49 -16.06
C LEU A 7 -16.74 8.64 -17.51
N ASP A 8 -16.21 9.64 -18.20
CA ASP A 8 -16.39 9.79 -19.64
C ASP A 8 -15.48 8.80 -20.40
N LYS A 9 -15.63 8.73 -21.73
CA LYS A 9 -14.83 7.89 -22.63
C LYS A 9 -13.32 8.14 -22.49
N ASP A 10 -12.93 9.37 -22.18
CA ASP A 10 -11.54 9.78 -21.95
C ASP A 10 -11.05 9.47 -20.52
N GLY A 11 -11.87 8.84 -19.67
CA GLY A 11 -11.57 8.60 -18.26
C GLY A 11 -11.63 9.84 -17.37
N LYS A 12 -12.12 10.98 -17.89
CA LYS A 12 -12.34 12.20 -17.11
C LYS A 12 -13.61 12.12 -16.28
N ARG A 13 -13.62 12.74 -15.11
CA ARG A 13 -14.80 12.76 -14.23
C ARG A 13 -15.78 13.84 -14.68
N VAL A 14 -17.03 13.44 -14.92
CA VAL A 14 -18.16 14.35 -15.13
C VAL A 14 -18.98 14.39 -13.85
N TYR A 15 -19.06 15.57 -13.23
CA TYR A 15 -19.71 15.73 -11.93
C TYR A 15 -21.21 15.96 -12.05
N THR A 16 -21.95 15.49 -11.04
CA THR A 16 -23.40 15.62 -10.96
C THR A 16 -23.88 15.48 -9.52
N LEU A 17 -25.12 15.91 -9.25
CA LEU A 17 -25.81 15.70 -7.97
C LEU A 17 -26.80 14.52 -8.05
N LYS A 18 -27.08 14.02 -9.26
CA LYS A 18 -28.00 12.90 -9.48
C LYS A 18 -27.38 11.58 -9.02
N LYS A 19 -28.18 10.67 -8.48
CA LYS A 19 -27.73 9.32 -8.08
C LYS A 19 -27.61 8.35 -9.25
N VAL A 20 -28.44 8.55 -10.28
CA VAL A 20 -28.43 7.80 -11.53
C VAL A 20 -28.35 8.80 -12.69
N LEU A 21 -27.46 8.55 -13.64
CA LEU A 21 -27.29 9.35 -14.85
C LEU A 21 -27.23 8.39 -16.04
N ASN A 22 -28.13 8.56 -17.02
CA ASN A 22 -28.17 7.73 -18.24
C ASN A 22 -28.22 6.21 -17.98
N GLY A 23 -28.89 5.79 -16.89
CA GLY A 23 -28.96 4.38 -16.47
C GLY A 23 -27.76 3.87 -15.67
N GLU A 24 -26.67 4.63 -15.56
CA GLU A 24 -25.52 4.28 -14.72
C GLU A 24 -25.66 4.86 -13.30
N VAL A 25 -25.32 4.05 -12.29
CA VAL A 25 -25.25 4.50 -10.90
C VAL A 25 -23.98 5.33 -10.70
N THR A 26 -24.16 6.58 -10.28
CA THR A 26 -23.07 7.52 -10.06
C THR A 26 -22.26 7.20 -8.80
N LYS A 27 -20.98 7.54 -8.79
CA LYS A 27 -20.04 7.28 -7.68
C LYS A 27 -19.82 8.54 -6.85
N SER A 28 -19.59 8.42 -5.54
CA SER A 28 -19.23 9.56 -4.69
C SER A 28 -17.92 10.19 -5.19
N ALA A 29 -17.92 11.51 -5.40
CA ALA A 29 -16.71 12.24 -5.78
C ALA A 29 -15.70 12.35 -4.65
N HIS A 30 -16.13 12.13 -3.41
CA HIS A 30 -15.30 12.24 -2.22
C HIS A 30 -14.72 10.87 -1.85
N PRO A 31 -13.44 10.80 -1.45
CA PRO A 31 -12.82 9.56 -0.99
C PRO A 31 -13.47 9.07 0.31
N ALA A 32 -13.30 7.77 0.59
CA ALA A 32 -13.69 7.22 1.87
C ALA A 32 -12.91 7.92 3.00
N ARG A 33 -13.59 8.20 4.13
CA ARG A 33 -12.99 8.85 5.29
C ARG A 33 -11.81 8.03 5.79
N PHE A 34 -10.67 8.69 6.00
CA PHE A 34 -9.54 8.09 6.71
C PHE A 34 -9.76 8.19 8.22
N SER A 35 -9.49 7.10 8.92
CA SER A 35 -9.55 7.00 10.37
C SER A 35 -8.30 6.29 10.85
N PRO A 36 -7.50 6.89 11.76
CA PRO A 36 -6.31 6.23 12.30
C PRO A 36 -6.63 4.91 13.02
N ASP A 37 -7.80 4.83 13.63
CA ASP A 37 -8.32 3.71 14.41
C ASP A 37 -9.16 2.72 13.58
N ASP A 38 -8.96 2.67 12.26
CA ASP A 38 -9.73 1.80 11.35
C ASP A 38 -9.64 0.31 11.74
N LYS A 39 -10.63 -0.15 12.51
CA LYS A 39 -10.80 -1.51 13.02
C LYS A 39 -10.89 -2.56 11.90
N TYR A 40 -11.29 -2.16 10.69
CA TYR A 40 -11.45 -3.06 9.55
C TYR A 40 -10.26 -3.04 8.58
N SER A 41 -9.18 -2.34 8.92
CA SER A 41 -7.94 -2.30 8.13
C SER A 41 -7.41 -3.70 7.78
N ARG A 42 -7.33 -4.60 8.78
CA ARG A 42 -6.91 -6.01 8.58
C ARG A 42 -7.80 -6.73 7.55
N HIS A 43 -9.12 -6.61 7.69
CA HIS A 43 -10.08 -7.26 6.79
C HIS A 43 -9.94 -6.75 5.35
N ARG A 44 -9.76 -5.43 5.17
CA ARG A 44 -9.55 -4.82 3.86
C ARG A 44 -8.29 -5.35 3.18
N VAL A 45 -7.18 -5.45 3.92
CA VAL A 45 -5.91 -5.97 3.38
C VAL A 45 -6.04 -7.46 3.03
N THR A 46 -6.68 -8.26 3.88
CA THR A 46 -6.92 -9.69 3.62
C THR A 46 -7.77 -9.91 2.37
N LEU A 47 -8.84 -9.14 2.19
CA LEU A 47 -9.67 -9.18 0.98
C LEU A 47 -8.86 -8.84 -0.28
N LYS A 48 -8.09 -7.74 -0.24
CA LYS A 48 -7.22 -7.37 -1.36
C LYS A 48 -6.22 -8.48 -1.69
N ARG A 49 -5.62 -9.12 -0.68
CA ARG A 49 -4.67 -10.23 -0.86
C ARG A 49 -5.30 -11.44 -1.55
N ARG A 50 -6.52 -11.84 -1.14
CA ARG A 50 -7.23 -13.00 -1.69
C ARG A 50 -7.53 -12.84 -3.18
N TYR A 51 -7.84 -11.63 -3.61
CA TYR A 51 -8.15 -11.32 -5.02
C TYR A 51 -6.95 -10.82 -5.84
N GLY A 52 -5.72 -10.89 -5.30
CA GLY A 52 -4.53 -10.43 -6.03
C GLY A 52 -4.48 -8.91 -6.26
N LEU A 53 -5.29 -8.12 -5.54
CA LEU A 53 -5.42 -6.67 -5.73
C LEU A 53 -4.38 -5.85 -4.95
N LEU A 54 -3.49 -6.50 -4.20
CA LEU A 54 -2.37 -5.79 -3.58
C LEU A 54 -1.35 -5.42 -4.65
N LEU A 55 -0.83 -4.20 -4.57
CA LEU A 55 0.20 -3.71 -5.49
C LEU A 55 1.45 -4.62 -5.48
N THR A 56 1.79 -5.19 -4.31
CA THR A 56 2.90 -6.15 -4.16
C THR A 56 2.69 -7.49 -4.87
N GLN A 57 1.47 -7.80 -5.32
CA GLN A 57 1.14 -9.03 -6.05
C GLN A 57 1.11 -8.82 -7.57
N GLN A 58 1.08 -7.57 -8.04
CA GLN A 58 0.99 -7.26 -9.46
C GLN A 58 2.38 -7.37 -10.13
N PRO A 59 2.48 -7.94 -11.35
CA PRO A 59 3.73 -8.06 -12.07
C PRO A 59 4.25 -6.67 -12.49
N GLY A 60 5.56 -6.44 -12.35
CA GLY A 60 6.20 -5.15 -12.67
C GLY A 60 6.25 -4.15 -11.51
N THR A 61 5.52 -4.41 -10.42
CA THR A 61 5.64 -3.67 -9.15
C THR A 61 6.65 -4.32 -8.22
N SER A 62 7.81 -4.71 -8.76
CA SER A 62 9.00 -4.90 -7.93
C SER A 62 9.40 -3.52 -7.42
N LEU A 63 8.80 -3.08 -6.31
CA LEU A 63 9.51 -2.19 -5.41
C LEU A 63 10.77 -2.96 -5.04
N SER A 64 11.89 -2.63 -5.68
CA SER A 64 13.22 -3.08 -5.30
C SER A 64 13.52 -2.46 -3.93
N LEU A 65 12.81 -2.91 -2.90
CA LEU A 65 13.25 -2.70 -1.54
C LEU A 65 14.52 -3.54 -1.44
N ASN A 66 15.63 -2.81 -1.46
CA ASN A 66 16.98 -3.32 -1.39
C ASN A 66 17.10 -4.41 -0.32
N ARG A 67 17.10 -5.67 -0.77
CA ARG A 67 17.56 -6.84 0.00
C ARG A 67 19.03 -6.69 0.43
N ARG A 68 19.74 -5.65 -0.04
CA ARG A 68 21.13 -5.34 0.30
C ARG A 68 21.32 -4.83 1.74
N HIS A 69 20.33 -4.18 2.36
CA HIS A 69 20.55 -3.59 3.69
C HIS A 69 20.56 -4.61 4.84
N LEU A 70 20.07 -5.84 4.64
CA LEU A 70 20.08 -6.89 5.66
C LEU A 70 21.38 -7.72 5.68
N GLN A 71 22.27 -7.55 4.68
CA GLN A 71 23.55 -8.27 4.64
C GLN A 71 24.69 -7.46 5.29
N GLU A 72 24.61 -6.13 5.29
CA GLU A 72 25.65 -5.28 5.92
C GLU A 72 25.57 -5.30 7.45
N THR A 73 24.37 -5.35 8.03
CA THR A 73 24.21 -5.42 9.50
C THR A 73 24.66 -6.74 10.11
N ASN A 74 24.63 -7.83 9.34
CA ASN A 74 25.10 -9.14 9.80
C ASN A 74 26.61 -9.34 9.59
N LYS A 75 27.26 -8.53 8.75
CA LYS A 75 28.72 -8.57 8.56
C LYS A 75 29.46 -7.81 9.67
N LEU A 76 28.92 -6.65 10.09
CA LEU A 76 29.50 -5.85 11.17
C LEU A 76 29.51 -6.58 12.52
N ASN A 77 28.45 -7.33 12.85
CA ASN A 77 28.38 -8.11 14.10
C ASN A 77 29.30 -9.35 14.13
N SER A 78 29.91 -9.74 13.01
CA SER A 78 30.80 -10.91 12.95
C SER A 78 32.30 -10.57 13.02
N GLU A 79 32.66 -9.30 12.87
CA GLU A 79 34.05 -8.85 12.95
C GLU A 79 34.45 -8.35 14.35
N ASP A 80 33.48 -7.91 15.15
CA ASP A 80 33.72 -7.39 16.52
C ASP A 80 34.02 -8.48 17.57
N GLU A 81 33.68 -9.76 17.31
CA GLU A 81 33.96 -10.86 18.26
C GLU A 81 35.38 -11.47 18.14
N ARG A 82 36.27 -10.94 17.29
CA ARG A 82 37.67 -11.43 17.17
C ARG A 82 38.71 -10.57 17.88
N GLY A 83 38.30 -9.59 18.69
CA GLY A 83 39.16 -8.52 19.20
C GLY A 83 39.51 -8.51 20.69
N ALA A 84 39.01 -9.43 21.52
CA ALA A 84 39.25 -9.40 22.97
C ALA A 84 39.97 -10.66 23.46
N VAL A 85 41.25 -10.80 23.11
CA VAL A 85 42.17 -11.71 23.83
C VAL A 85 42.90 -10.88 24.88
N ILE A 86 42.47 -11.06 26.12
CA ILE A 86 43.14 -10.60 27.34
C ILE A 86 44.58 -11.17 27.32
N ARG A 87 45.59 -10.29 27.36
CA ARG A 87 46.97 -10.69 27.65
C ARG A 87 47.17 -10.55 29.16
N ASP A 88 47.12 -11.69 29.85
CA ASP A 88 47.71 -11.83 31.17
C ASP A 88 49.21 -12.04 30.98
N GLU A 89 50.02 -11.09 31.46
CA GLU A 89 51.35 -11.22 32.08
C GLU A 89 51.90 -9.84 32.47
#